data_AF-A0A3B0YV84-F1
#
_entry.id   AF-A0A3B0YV84-F1
#
_cell.length_a   1.000
_cell.length_b   1.000
_cell.length_c   1.000
_cell.angle_alpha   90.00
_cell.angle_beta   90.00
_cell.angle_gamma   90.00
#
_symmetry.space_group_name_H-M   'P 1'
#
loop_
_entity.id
_entity.type
_entity.pdbx_description
1 polymer ?
#
loop_
_entity_poly.entity_id
_entity_poly.type
_entity_poly.pdbx_seq_one_letter_code
_entity_poly.pdbx_strand_id
1 'polypeptide(L)' 'VVAEGVENTETLELLKTMGCDIIQGYLLTAPRPLDEIERWLEEYQAASTQNNLSRLCETTDTA' A
#
# COMPACT_ATOMS: atom_id res chain seq x y z
N VAL A 1 -8.69 5.07 14.21
CA VAL A 1 -7.77 6.24 14.31
C VAL A 1 -6.90 6.24 13.06
N VAL A 2 -6.49 7.42 12.57
CA VAL A 2 -5.53 7.54 11.46
C VAL A 2 -4.22 8.08 12.05
N ALA A 3 -3.10 7.44 11.75
CA ALA A 3 -1.78 7.97 12.09
C ALA A 3 -1.27 8.85 10.93
N GLU A 4 -1.14 10.14 11.17
CA GLU A 4 -0.63 11.12 10.19
C GLU A 4 0.88 11.37 10.40
N GLY A 5 1.57 11.76 9.33
CA GLY A 5 3.01 12.06 9.36
C GLY A 5 3.91 10.82 9.37
N VAL A 6 3.47 9.69 8.80
CA VAL A 6 4.30 8.48 8.69
C VAL A 6 5.27 8.60 7.52
N GLU A 7 6.56 8.73 7.82
CA GLU A 7 7.60 9.03 6.81
C GLU A 7 8.62 7.91 6.59
N ASN A 8 8.66 6.90 7.47
CA ASN A 8 9.62 5.80 7.40
C ASN A 8 9.04 4.47 7.92
N THR A 9 9.71 3.38 7.56
CA THR A 9 9.27 2.02 7.88
C THR A 9 9.32 1.75 9.39
N GLU A 10 10.28 2.31 10.11
CA GLU A 10 10.40 2.13 11.57
C GLU A 10 9.16 2.66 12.31
N THR A 11 8.65 3.82 11.89
CA THR A 11 7.42 4.42 12.42
C THR A 11 6.21 3.58 12.08
N LEU A 12 6.13 3.05 10.85
CA LEU A 12 5.07 2.15 10.43
C LEU A 12 5.03 0.87 11.27
N GLU A 13 6.17 0.23 11.50
CA GLU A 13 6.22 -1.00 12.28
C GLU A 13 5.80 -0.77 13.74
N LEU A 14 6.20 0.35 14.36
CA LEU A 14 5.71 0.73 15.68
C LEU A 14 4.18 0.90 15.69
N LEU A 15 3.62 1.63 14.72
CA LEU A 15 2.19 1.86 14.61
C LEU A 15 1.39 0.56 14.44
N LYS A 16 1.93 -0.42 13.71
CA LYS A 16 1.32 -1.76 13.60
C LYS A 16 1.23 -2.45 14.95
N THR A 17 2.29 -2.39 15.78
CA THR A 17 2.25 -2.99 17.13
C THR A 17 1.22 -2.33 18.05
N MET A 18 0.88 -1.07 17.78
CA MET A 18 -0.14 -0.32 18.51
C MET A 18 -1.55 -0.56 17.96
N GLY A 19 -1.70 -1.38 16.92
CA GLY A 19 -2.99 -1.67 16.26
C GLY A 19 -3.51 -0.53 15.40
N CYS A 20 -2.62 0.28 14.82
CA CYS A 20 -3.01 1.32 13.87
C CYS A 20 -2.96 0.79 12.44
N ASP A 21 -4.15 0.62 11.84
CA ASP A 21 -4.30 0.03 10.51
C ASP A 21 -4.44 1.07 9.38
N ILE A 22 -4.56 2.35 9.72
CA ILE A 22 -4.74 3.44 8.75
C ILE A 22 -3.67 4.51 8.98
N ILE A 23 -2.88 4.78 7.93
CA ILE A 23 -1.78 5.75 7.98
C ILE A 23 -1.91 6.78 6.85
N GLN A 24 -1.30 7.95 7.08
CA GLN A 24 -1.00 8.94 6.06
C GLN A 24 0.42 9.49 6.30
N GLY A 25 1.17 9.68 5.22
CA GLY A 25 2.47 10.36 5.28
C GLY A 25 3.34 10.08 4.07
N TYR A 26 4.53 10.66 4.05
CA TYR A 26 5.43 10.62 2.89
C TYR A 26 5.97 9.21 2.61
N LEU A 27 5.85 8.28 3.56
CA LEU A 27 6.14 6.86 3.31
C LEU A 27 5.26 6.29 2.20
N LEU A 28 4.01 6.75 2.07
CA LEU A 28 3.11 6.33 1.00
C LEU A 28 3.30 7.16 -0.26
N THR A 29 3.08 8.48 -0.14
CA THR A 29 3.23 9.45 -1.22
C THR A 29 3.25 10.85 -0.63
N ALA A 30 3.98 11.77 -1.26
CA ALA A 30 3.89 13.19 -0.93
C ALA A 30 2.53 13.78 -1.37
N PRO A 31 2.08 14.91 -0.81
CA PRO A 31 0.97 15.68 -1.35
C PRO A 31 1.25 16.03 -2.81
N ARG A 32 0.24 15.78 -3.65
CA ARG A 32 0.35 15.88 -5.10
C ARG A 32 -0.87 16.62 -5.67
N PRO A 33 -0.74 17.23 -6.85
CA PRO A 33 -1.88 17.67 -7.66
C PRO A 33 -2.88 16.53 -7.92
N LEU A 34 -4.13 16.89 -8.21
CA LEU A 34 -5.23 15.92 -8.36
C LEU A 34 -4.95 14.88 -9.46
N ASP A 35 -4.52 15.34 -10.63
CA ASP A 35 -4.19 14.51 -11.79
C ASP A 35 -3.05 13.52 -11.51
N GLU A 36 -2.11 13.92 -10.65
CA GLU A 36 -1.04 13.05 -10.20
C GLU A 36 -1.50 12.02 -9.15
N ILE A 37 -2.42 12.39 -8.26
CA ILE A 37 -3.00 11.46 -7.29
C ILE A 37 -3.85 10.40 -8.00
N GLU A 38 -4.66 10.79 -8.98
CA GLU A 38 -5.48 9.86 -9.77
C GLU A 38 -4.59 8.81 -10.45
N ARG A 39 -3.53 9.25 -11.14
CA ARG A 39 -2.57 8.34 -11.76
C ARG A 39 -1.86 7.44 -10.74
N TRP A 40 -1.44 7.99 -9.60
CA TRP A 40 -0.79 7.20 -8.54
C TRP A 40 -1.73 6.14 -7.97
N LEU A 41 -3.03 6.45 -7.80
CA LEU A 41 -4.03 5.48 -7.34
C LEU A 41 -4.23 4.33 -8.34
N GLU A 42 -4.29 4.63 -9.63
CA GLU A 42 -4.39 3.62 -10.69
C GLU A 42 -3.16 2.69 -10.70
N GLU A 43 -1.95 3.26 -10.63
CA GLU A 43 -0.69 2.50 -10.55
C GLU A 43 -0.63 1.63 -9.29
N TYR A 44 -1.03 2.18 -8.14
CA TYR A 44 -1.06 1.47 -6.86
C TYR A 44 -2.02 0.28 -6.89
N GLN A 45 -3.21 0.46 -7.46
CA GLN A 45 -4.19 -0.62 -7.61
C GLN A 45 -3.67 -1.70 -8.55
N ALA A 46 -3.12 -1.33 -9.71
CA ALA A 46 -2.57 -2.29 -10.68
C ALA A 46 -1.44 -3.14 -10.07
N ALA A 47 -0.52 -2.52 -9.33
CA ALA A 47 0.55 -3.22 -8.63
C ALA A 47 0.01 -4.21 -7.58
N SER A 48 -1.05 -3.82 -6.85
CA SER A 48 -1.68 -4.69 -5.86
C SER A 48 -2.38 -5.91 -6.49
N THR A 49 -3.00 -5.76 -7.66
CA THR A 49 -3.67 -6.85 -8.39
C THR A 49 -2.65 -7.83 -8.98
N GLN A 50 -1.54 -7.34 -9.53
CA GLN A 50 -0.45 -8.19 -10.04
C GLN A 50 0.11 -9.10 -8.95
N ASN A 51 0.27 -8.57 -7.73
CA ASN A 51 0.79 -9.31 -6.58
C ASN A 51 -0.15 -10.44 -6.11
N ASN A 52 -1.45 -10.35 -6.43
CA ASN A 52 -2.44 -11.38 -6.10
C ASN A 52 -2.58 -12.45 -7.20
N LEU A 53 -2.39 -12.08 -8.47
CA LEU A 53 -2.48 -13.00 -9.61
C LEU A 53 -1.28 -13.96 -9.70
N SER A 54 -0.09 -13.53 -9.29
CA SER A 54 1.10 -14.41 -9.23
C SER A 54 0.91 -15.62 -8.30
N ARG A 55 0.10 -15.49 -7.24
CA ARG A 55 -0.20 -16.58 -6.30
C ARG A 55 -1.29 -17.54 -6.79
N LEU A 56 -2.15 -17.11 -7.70
CA LEU A 56 -3.24 -17.94 -8.24
C LEU A 56 -2.78 -18.87 -9.37
N CYS A 57 -1.68 -18.53 -10.05
CA CYS A 57 -1.14 -19.33 -11.16
C CYS A 57 -0.33 -20.57 -10.72
N GLU A 58 0.06 -20.69 -9.45
CA GLU A 58 0.87 -21.82 -8.96
C GLU A 58 0.03 -23.02 -8.49
N THR A 59 -1.30 -22.98 -8.59
CA THR A 59 -2.19 -24.02 -7.99
C THR A 59 -2.98 -24.87 -8.98
N THR A 60 -2.81 -24.70 -10.29
CA THR A 60 -3.49 -25.53 -11.30
C THR A 60 -2.49 -26.35 -12.10
N ASP A 61 -1.78 -27.28 -11.45
CA ASP A 61 -1.08 -28.39 -12.10
C ASP A 61 -0.90 -29.56 -11.11
N THR A 62 -2.02 -30.10 -10.62
CA THR A 62 -2.05 -31.47 -10.10
C THR A 62 -3.39 -32.10 -10.46
N ALA A 63 -3.44 -32.69 -11.65
CA ALA A 63 -4.40 -33.70 -12.05
C ALA A 63 -3.63 -34.81 -12.78
#